data_AF-A0A1S8BBI8-F1
#
_entry.id   AF-A0A1S8BBI8-F1
#
_cell.length_a   1.000
_cell.length_b   1.000
_cell.length_c   1.000
_cell.angle_alpha   90.00
_cell.angle_beta   90.00
_cell.angle_gamma   90.00
#
_symmetry.space_group_name_H-M   'P 1'
#
loop_
_entity.id
_entity.type
_entity.pdbx_description
1 polymer ?
#
loop_
_entity_poly.entity_id
_entity_poly.type
_entity_poly.pdbx_seq_one_letter_code
_entity_poly.pdbx_strand_id
1 'polypeptide(L)'
;MGRKRSIILANIIVIIGAAIQTASYSYAQMFVSRIIAGVGVGLSTVAVPILQSETLPAHNRGALLVVQSALIIIGVAVASWLCFATLFTESSMQWRFPVPCQIIFSLIVLVLCPWIVETPRWLAKRGEVDKARQIISRLLDRPYDDPEVSGQLNEILDAISLEEEDGEPSWGEVFSNATKSRNLQRVCLGMGPYMMNQWSGINALCYYLAYIFQEYLDYSQNLSLILASVAFTQYAVFSWPPYFYIDRIGRRWSIMLSSAGCAVCMAIVAGCLAVRTYANAAAAVAFMFLYLDFFTSGILPVSWSYSAEIQPLRVRNKATAVGVFSHWLSNFVVVMVTPVGLDSIGGHYFWIWAVICALFIPLIYFVRTPSSSSPPPPTHPLYNPLWTHI
;
A
#
# COMPACT_ATOMS: atom_id res chain seq x y z
N MET A 1 3.64 -22.64 -3.45
CA MET A 1 3.07 -22.23 -4.75
C MET A 1 3.93 -21.13 -5.35
N GLY A 2 4.13 -21.09 -6.66
CA GLY A 2 4.87 -20.01 -7.34
C GLY A 2 4.11 -18.68 -7.30
N ARG A 3 4.81 -17.56 -7.48
CA ARG A 3 4.23 -16.21 -7.33
C ARG A 3 3.18 -15.95 -8.40
N LYS A 4 3.44 -16.37 -9.63
CA LYS A 4 2.49 -16.31 -10.75
C LYS A 4 1.18 -17.03 -10.42
N ARG A 5 1.26 -18.27 -9.92
CA ARG A 5 0.08 -19.06 -9.56
C ARG A 5 -0.71 -18.44 -8.41
N SER A 6 -0.02 -17.83 -7.44
CA SER A 6 -0.68 -17.10 -6.36
C SER A 6 -1.47 -15.88 -6.87
N ILE A 7 -0.94 -15.14 -7.85
CA ILE A 7 -1.64 -14.00 -8.46
C ILE A 7 -2.89 -14.46 -9.24
N ILE A 8 -2.79 -15.56 -9.99
CA ILE A 8 -3.92 -16.15 -10.71
C ILE A 8 -5.02 -16.56 -9.73
N LEU A 9 -4.67 -17.32 -8.70
CA LEU A 9 -5.62 -17.75 -7.67
C LEU A 9 -6.28 -16.56 -6.98
N ALA A 10 -5.49 -15.53 -6.63
CA ALA A 10 -5.99 -14.33 -5.98
C ALA A 10 -7.05 -13.61 -6.85
N ASN A 11 -6.80 -13.45 -8.15
CA ASN A 11 -7.76 -12.81 -9.06
C ASN A 11 -9.02 -13.66 -9.28
N ILE A 12 -8.91 -15.00 -9.34
CA ILE A 12 -10.09 -15.88 -9.41
C ILE A 12 -10.97 -15.69 -8.17
N ILE A 13 -10.37 -15.63 -6.98
CA ILE A 13 -11.10 -15.39 -5.72
C ILE A 13 -11.78 -14.01 -5.73
N VAL A 14 -11.11 -12.96 -6.22
CA VAL A 14 -11.71 -11.62 -6.36
C VAL A 14 -12.92 -11.67 -7.30
N ILE A 15 -12.82 -12.33 -8.45
CA ILE A 15 -13.91 -12.44 -9.42
C ILE A 15 -15.11 -13.16 -8.81
N ILE A 16 -14.89 -14.28 -8.11
CA ILE A 16 -15.96 -15.02 -7.42
C ILE A 16 -16.63 -14.12 -6.38
N GLY A 17 -15.85 -13.43 -5.53
CA GLY A 17 -16.37 -12.52 -4.54
C GLY A 17 -17.17 -11.37 -5.14
N ALA A 18 -16.68 -10.75 -6.23
CA ALA A 18 -17.36 -9.67 -6.93
C ALA A 18 -18.65 -10.12 -7.63
N ALA A 19 -18.66 -11.32 -8.22
CA ALA A 19 -19.85 -11.90 -8.85
C ALA A 19 -20.96 -12.15 -7.81
N ILE A 20 -20.61 -12.69 -6.65
CA ILE A 20 -21.57 -12.91 -5.55
C ILE A 20 -22.05 -11.58 -4.98
N GLN A 21 -21.17 -10.57 -4.81
CA GLN A 21 -21.57 -9.21 -4.39
C GLN A 21 -22.61 -8.62 -5.35
N THR A 22 -22.36 -8.74 -6.65
CA THR A 22 -23.26 -8.22 -7.70
C THR A 22 -24.63 -8.92 -7.67
N ALA A 23 -24.65 -10.23 -7.44
CA ALA A 23 -25.85 -11.05 -7.35
C ALA A 23 -26.49 -11.07 -5.95
N SER A 24 -26.10 -10.17 -5.04
CA SER A 24 -26.57 -10.19 -3.66
C SER A 24 -27.99 -9.64 -3.49
N TYR A 25 -28.81 -10.37 -2.73
CA TYR A 25 -30.17 -9.98 -2.32
C TYR A 25 -30.34 -9.90 -0.81
N SER A 26 -29.35 -10.35 -0.03
CA SER A 26 -29.36 -10.27 1.43
C SER A 26 -28.08 -9.62 1.96
N TYR A 27 -28.18 -8.98 3.12
CA TYR A 27 -27.03 -8.38 3.80
C TYR A 27 -25.96 -9.42 4.15
N ALA A 28 -26.36 -10.61 4.60
CA ALA A 28 -25.43 -11.69 4.91
C ALA A 28 -24.65 -12.16 3.68
N GLN A 29 -25.30 -12.27 2.52
CA GLN A 29 -24.64 -12.61 1.25
C GLN A 29 -23.64 -11.52 0.82
N MET A 30 -24.00 -10.23 0.97
CA MET A 30 -23.09 -9.12 0.72
C MET A 30 -21.87 -9.18 1.66
N PHE A 31 -22.09 -9.46 2.94
CA PHE A 31 -21.02 -9.55 3.93
C PHE A 31 -20.03 -10.70 3.63
N VAL A 32 -20.54 -11.91 3.40
CA VAL A 32 -19.71 -13.08 3.08
C VAL A 32 -18.95 -12.89 1.77
N SER A 33 -19.58 -12.31 0.75
CA SER A 33 -18.93 -12.07 -0.54
C SER A 33 -17.81 -11.01 -0.47
N ARG A 34 -17.93 -10.01 0.41
CA ARG A 34 -16.83 -9.07 0.71
C ARG A 34 -15.66 -9.75 1.42
N ILE A 35 -15.92 -10.71 2.32
CA ILE A 35 -14.85 -11.51 2.95
C ILE A 35 -14.09 -12.31 1.87
N ILE A 36 -14.82 -12.99 0.97
CA ILE A 36 -14.22 -13.77 -0.12
C ILE A 36 -13.36 -12.87 -1.01
N ALA A 37 -13.90 -11.74 -1.49
CA ALA A 37 -13.14 -10.79 -2.30
C ALA A 37 -11.90 -10.25 -1.54
N GLY A 38 -12.05 -9.96 -0.24
CA GLY A 38 -10.97 -9.49 0.62
C GLY A 38 -9.80 -10.47 0.74
N VAL A 39 -10.07 -11.79 0.80
CA VAL A 39 -9.01 -12.81 0.78
C VAL A 39 -8.20 -12.74 -0.52
N GLY A 40 -8.87 -12.55 -1.66
CA GLY A 40 -8.21 -12.39 -2.96
C GLY A 40 -7.36 -11.12 -3.05
N VAL A 41 -7.87 -9.99 -2.55
CA VAL A 41 -7.12 -8.72 -2.48
C VAL A 41 -5.89 -8.85 -1.56
N GLY A 42 -6.06 -9.50 -0.39
CA GLY A 42 -4.96 -9.74 0.56
C GLY A 42 -3.84 -10.59 -0.04
N LEU A 43 -4.18 -11.68 -0.75
CA LEU A 43 -3.20 -12.50 -1.47
C LEU A 43 -2.46 -11.71 -2.55
N SER A 44 -3.18 -10.89 -3.32
CA SER A 44 -2.58 -10.03 -4.37
C SER A 44 -1.62 -9.01 -3.79
N THR A 45 -1.98 -8.39 -2.67
CA THR A 45 -1.19 -7.36 -1.98
C THR A 45 0.18 -7.87 -1.52
N VAL A 46 0.31 -9.19 -1.28
CA VAL A 46 1.59 -9.81 -0.91
C VAL A 46 2.31 -10.39 -2.14
N ALA A 47 1.59 -11.06 -3.04
CA ALA A 47 2.21 -11.77 -4.16
C ALA A 47 2.80 -10.84 -5.23
N VAL A 48 2.11 -9.74 -5.54
CA VAL A 48 2.53 -8.80 -6.62
C VAL A 48 3.84 -8.09 -6.28
N PRO A 49 4.02 -7.45 -5.10
CA PRO A 49 5.28 -6.78 -4.78
C PRO A 49 6.46 -7.75 -4.70
N ILE A 50 6.24 -8.98 -4.23
CA ILE A 50 7.30 -10.00 -4.19
C ILE A 50 7.74 -10.38 -5.61
N LEU A 51 6.79 -10.67 -6.50
CA LEU A 51 7.08 -10.95 -7.91
C LEU A 51 7.89 -9.80 -8.54
N GLN A 52 7.47 -8.56 -8.32
CA GLN A 52 8.18 -7.37 -8.80
C GLN A 52 9.59 -7.29 -8.23
N SER A 53 9.76 -7.49 -6.92
CA SER A 53 11.09 -7.44 -6.27
C SER A 53 12.06 -8.52 -6.76
N GLU A 54 11.54 -9.69 -7.15
CA GLU A 54 12.34 -10.85 -7.60
C GLU A 54 12.59 -10.85 -9.13
N THR A 55 11.89 -10.02 -9.90
CA THR A 55 12.04 -9.95 -11.37
C THR A 55 12.62 -8.62 -11.86
N LEU A 56 12.54 -7.56 -11.06
CA LEU A 56 13.01 -6.23 -11.46
C LEU A 56 14.46 -5.97 -11.02
N PRO A 57 15.24 -5.27 -11.86
CA PRO A 57 16.59 -4.85 -11.51
C PRO A 57 16.56 -3.90 -10.31
N ALA A 58 17.57 -4.00 -9.44
CA ALA A 58 17.61 -3.32 -8.15
C ALA A 58 17.46 -1.79 -8.24
N HIS A 59 18.00 -1.17 -9.30
CA HIS A 59 18.01 0.29 -9.47
C HIS A 59 16.61 0.90 -9.71
N ASN A 60 15.63 0.13 -10.19
CA ASN A 60 14.29 0.65 -10.51
C ASN A 60 13.21 0.29 -9.48
N ARG A 61 13.53 -0.47 -8.43
CA ARG A 61 12.54 -1.03 -7.51
C ARG A 61 11.73 0.04 -6.77
N GLY A 62 12.39 1.08 -6.27
CA GLY A 62 11.71 2.18 -5.55
C GLY A 62 10.73 2.94 -6.45
N ALA A 63 11.15 3.22 -7.68
CA ALA A 63 10.35 3.93 -8.68
C ALA A 63 9.05 3.16 -9.04
N LEU A 64 9.14 1.84 -9.22
CA LEU A 64 7.97 1.01 -9.54
C LEU A 64 6.98 0.89 -8.38
N LEU A 65 7.43 0.92 -7.12
CA LEU A 65 6.53 0.95 -5.97
C LEU A 65 5.69 2.23 -5.93
N VAL A 66 6.26 3.36 -6.37
CA VAL A 66 5.52 4.62 -6.53
C VAL A 66 4.49 4.49 -7.65
N VAL A 67 4.85 3.93 -8.80
CA VAL A 67 3.92 3.68 -9.92
C VAL A 67 2.77 2.76 -9.48
N GLN A 68 3.07 1.71 -8.71
CA GLN A 68 2.04 0.82 -8.15
C GLN A 68 1.08 1.59 -7.26
N SER A 69 1.59 2.46 -6.39
CA SER A 69 0.78 3.30 -5.51
C SER A 69 -0.12 4.25 -6.31
N ALA A 70 0.41 4.85 -7.39
CA ALA A 70 -0.34 5.71 -8.29
C ALA A 70 -1.48 4.96 -9.00
N LEU A 71 -1.23 3.72 -9.47
CA LEU A 71 -2.25 2.88 -10.11
C LEU A 71 -3.40 2.52 -9.15
N ILE A 72 -3.10 2.30 -7.86
CA ILE A 72 -4.13 2.07 -6.84
C ILE A 72 -5.05 3.29 -6.75
N ILE A 73 -4.47 4.50 -6.71
CA ILE A 73 -5.24 5.75 -6.59
C ILE A 73 -6.04 6.03 -7.86
N ILE A 74 -5.49 5.75 -9.04
CA ILE A 74 -6.25 5.80 -10.31
C ILE A 74 -7.48 4.89 -10.23
N GLY A 75 -7.33 3.68 -9.68
CA GLY A 75 -8.46 2.78 -9.43
C GLY A 75 -9.54 3.40 -8.54
N VAL A 76 -9.15 4.12 -7.48
CA VAL A 76 -10.08 4.85 -6.60
C VAL A 76 -10.82 5.94 -7.38
N ALA A 77 -10.11 6.73 -8.21
CA ALA A 77 -10.71 7.78 -9.02
C ALA A 77 -11.70 7.22 -10.07
N VAL A 78 -11.33 6.12 -10.74
CA VAL A 78 -12.23 5.44 -11.69
C VAL A 78 -13.48 4.92 -10.97
N ALA A 79 -13.32 4.32 -9.79
CA ALA A 79 -14.45 3.83 -8.99
C ALA A 79 -15.40 4.97 -8.57
N SER A 80 -14.88 6.13 -8.14
CA SER A 80 -15.73 7.26 -7.76
C SER A 80 -16.51 7.83 -8.96
N TRP A 81 -15.87 7.97 -10.12
CA TRP A 81 -16.55 8.41 -11.34
C TRP A 81 -17.61 7.41 -11.81
N LEU A 82 -17.37 6.11 -11.67
CA LEU A 82 -18.38 5.08 -11.96
C LEU A 82 -19.59 5.20 -11.05
N CYS A 83 -19.37 5.38 -9.74
CA CYS A 83 -20.46 5.60 -8.78
C CYS A 83 -21.24 6.89 -9.05
N PHE A 84 -20.56 7.95 -9.51
CA PHE A 84 -21.24 9.17 -9.94
C PHE A 84 -22.04 8.95 -11.22
N ALA A 85 -21.51 8.23 -12.20
CA ALA A 85 -22.21 7.95 -13.46
C ALA A 85 -23.50 7.15 -13.25
N THR A 86 -23.52 6.23 -12.26
CA THR A 86 -24.71 5.44 -11.92
C THR A 86 -25.66 6.13 -10.96
N LEU A 87 -25.31 7.31 -10.43
CA LEU A 87 -26.13 8.06 -9.47
C LEU A 87 -27.54 8.37 -9.98
N PHE A 88 -27.66 8.70 -11.27
CA PHE A 88 -28.93 9.09 -11.90
C PHE A 88 -29.87 7.90 -12.17
N THR A 89 -29.46 6.69 -11.82
CA THR A 89 -30.28 5.48 -12.01
C THR A 89 -31.09 5.22 -10.74
N GLU A 90 -32.42 5.28 -10.84
CA GLU A 90 -33.32 5.05 -9.70
C GLU A 90 -33.51 3.55 -9.36
N SER A 91 -32.84 2.66 -10.07
CA SER A 91 -32.96 1.21 -9.88
C SER A 91 -31.77 0.62 -9.12
N SER A 92 -31.84 -0.67 -8.78
CA SER A 92 -30.72 -1.42 -8.20
C SER A 92 -29.41 -1.35 -9.00
N MET A 93 -29.47 -0.88 -10.26
CA MET A 93 -28.31 -0.60 -11.10
C MET A 93 -27.32 0.38 -10.45
N GLN A 94 -27.79 1.31 -9.60
CA GLN A 94 -26.95 2.32 -8.95
C GLN A 94 -25.71 1.71 -8.26
N TRP A 95 -25.90 0.62 -7.52
CA TRP A 95 -24.81 -0.09 -6.82
C TRP A 95 -24.41 -1.41 -7.49
N ARG A 96 -25.33 -2.07 -8.23
CA ARG A 96 -25.03 -3.35 -8.90
C ARG A 96 -24.17 -3.21 -10.14
N PHE A 97 -24.12 -2.05 -10.78
CA PHE A 97 -23.29 -1.84 -11.95
C PHE A 97 -21.82 -1.53 -11.62
N PRO A 98 -21.48 -0.66 -10.64
CA PRO A 98 -20.09 -0.36 -10.33
C PRO A 98 -19.33 -1.56 -9.73
N VAL A 99 -20.00 -2.41 -8.94
CA VAL A 99 -19.38 -3.57 -8.26
C VAL A 99 -18.73 -4.56 -9.24
N PRO A 100 -19.38 -5.06 -10.30
CA PRO A 100 -18.77 -5.99 -11.25
C PRO A 100 -17.75 -5.32 -12.19
N CYS A 101 -17.70 -3.99 -12.31
CA CYS A 101 -16.66 -3.33 -13.12
C CYS A 101 -15.24 -3.70 -12.66
N GLN A 102 -15.04 -4.02 -11.37
CA GLN A 102 -13.75 -4.49 -10.85
C GLN A 102 -13.30 -5.83 -11.47
N ILE A 103 -14.25 -6.68 -11.91
CA ILE A 103 -13.98 -7.97 -12.55
C ILE A 103 -13.18 -7.77 -13.84
N ILE A 104 -13.42 -6.67 -14.57
CA ILE A 104 -12.72 -6.36 -15.82
C ILE A 104 -11.21 -6.28 -15.58
N PHE A 105 -10.78 -5.59 -14.51
CA PHE A 105 -9.37 -5.48 -14.17
C PHE A 105 -8.75 -6.82 -13.74
N SER A 106 -9.48 -7.63 -12.97
CA SER A 106 -9.02 -8.98 -12.63
C SER A 106 -8.94 -9.90 -13.85
N LEU A 107 -9.86 -9.78 -14.81
CA LEU A 107 -9.81 -10.52 -16.08
C LEU A 107 -8.62 -10.11 -16.93
N ILE A 108 -8.32 -8.81 -17.02
CA ILE A 108 -7.10 -8.33 -17.69
C ILE A 108 -5.87 -8.98 -17.07
N VAL A 109 -5.77 -9.04 -15.74
CA VAL A 109 -4.65 -9.72 -15.07
C VAL A 109 -4.64 -11.21 -15.41
N LEU A 110 -5.77 -11.92 -15.39
CA LEU A 110 -5.82 -13.34 -15.73
C LEU A 110 -5.42 -13.64 -17.17
N VAL A 111 -5.81 -12.77 -18.11
CA VAL A 111 -5.41 -12.87 -19.51
C VAL A 111 -3.92 -12.58 -19.66
N LEU A 112 -3.40 -11.56 -18.97
CA LEU A 112 -2.00 -11.14 -19.09
C LEU A 112 -1.00 -12.03 -18.34
N CYS A 113 -1.41 -12.63 -17.21
CA CYS A 113 -0.54 -13.39 -16.32
C CYS A 113 0.17 -14.58 -17.00
N PRO A 114 -0.45 -15.34 -17.93
CA PRO A 114 0.23 -16.35 -18.74
C PRO A 114 1.54 -15.88 -19.40
N TRP A 115 1.63 -14.63 -19.87
CA TRP A 115 2.85 -14.08 -20.48
C TRP A 115 3.90 -13.60 -19.48
N ILE A 116 3.52 -13.47 -18.20
CA ILE A 116 4.46 -13.11 -17.14
C ILE A 116 5.34 -14.32 -16.80
N VAL A 117 6.64 -14.07 -16.63
CA VAL A 117 7.61 -15.06 -16.18
C VAL A 117 7.46 -15.37 -14.70
N GLU A 118 7.74 -16.61 -14.30
CA GLU A 118 7.82 -16.95 -12.88
C GLU A 118 9.18 -16.48 -12.32
N THR A 119 9.29 -16.31 -11.00
CA THR A 119 10.51 -15.75 -10.42
C THR A 119 11.70 -16.70 -10.55
N PRO A 120 12.90 -16.22 -10.96
CA PRO A 120 14.10 -17.05 -11.08
C PRO A 120 14.42 -17.79 -9.78
N ARG A 121 14.27 -17.09 -8.65
CA ARG A 121 14.47 -17.65 -7.30
C ARG A 121 13.55 -18.85 -7.04
N TRP A 122 12.28 -18.78 -7.42
CA TRP A 122 11.35 -19.90 -7.21
C TRP A 122 11.70 -21.12 -8.06
N LEU A 123 12.15 -20.91 -9.30
CA LEU A 123 12.61 -22.00 -10.18
C LEU A 123 13.90 -22.63 -9.68
N ALA A 124 14.88 -21.82 -9.26
CA ALA A 124 16.13 -22.28 -8.67
C ALA A 124 15.87 -23.12 -7.41
N LYS A 125 14.97 -22.68 -6.51
CA LYS A 125 14.58 -23.44 -5.31
C LYS A 125 13.90 -24.78 -5.62
N ARG A 126 13.37 -24.98 -6.84
CA ARG A 126 12.79 -26.26 -7.29
C ARG A 126 13.79 -27.15 -8.04
N GLY A 127 15.06 -26.74 -8.11
CA GLY A 127 16.09 -27.42 -8.90
C GLY A 127 15.99 -27.16 -10.41
N GLU A 128 15.09 -26.29 -10.88
CA GLU A 128 14.94 -25.94 -12.29
C GLU A 128 15.93 -24.82 -12.69
N VAL A 129 17.23 -25.04 -12.44
CA VAL A 129 18.32 -24.04 -12.56
C VAL A 129 18.46 -23.51 -13.98
N ASP A 130 18.36 -24.37 -15.00
CA ASP A 130 18.46 -23.95 -16.41
C ASP A 130 17.35 -22.97 -16.80
N LYS A 131 16.13 -23.19 -16.31
CA LYS A 131 15.01 -22.28 -16.56
C LYS A 131 15.18 -20.97 -15.80
N ALA A 132 15.68 -21.02 -14.57
CA ALA A 132 16.02 -19.81 -13.81
C ALA A 132 17.03 -18.96 -14.60
N ARG A 133 18.08 -19.58 -15.15
CA ARG A 133 19.09 -18.92 -15.98
C ARG A 133 18.51 -18.31 -17.26
N GLN A 134 17.65 -19.04 -17.96
CA GLN A 134 16.96 -18.52 -19.15
C GLN A 134 16.11 -17.28 -18.83
N ILE A 135 15.41 -17.28 -17.69
CA ILE A 135 14.59 -16.13 -17.29
C ILE A 135 15.47 -14.95 -16.91
N ILE A 136 16.56 -15.16 -16.17
CA ILE A 136 17.53 -14.09 -15.83
C ILE A 136 18.10 -13.46 -17.10
N SER A 137 18.54 -14.28 -18.06
CA SER A 137 19.01 -13.83 -19.38
C SER A 137 17.98 -12.96 -20.11
N ARG A 138 16.70 -13.35 -20.09
CA ARG A 138 15.60 -12.53 -20.68
C ARG A 138 15.32 -11.25 -19.90
N LEU A 139 15.41 -11.28 -18.57
CA LEU A 139 15.15 -10.11 -17.73
C LEU A 139 16.26 -9.05 -17.86
N LEU A 140 17.51 -9.49 -18.03
CA LEU A 140 18.66 -8.61 -18.24
C LEU A 140 18.87 -8.21 -19.70
N ASP A 141 18.15 -8.83 -20.64
CA ASP A 141 18.37 -8.70 -22.09
C ASP A 141 19.84 -9.01 -22.47
N ARG A 142 20.37 -10.12 -21.92
CA ARG A 142 21.75 -10.58 -22.10
C ARG A 142 21.82 -12.02 -22.61
N PRO A 143 22.89 -12.42 -23.31
CA PRO A 143 23.11 -13.80 -23.70
C PRO A 143 23.09 -14.77 -22.51
N TYR A 144 22.70 -16.02 -22.76
CA TYR A 144 22.64 -17.06 -21.73
C TYR A 144 23.98 -17.30 -21.01
N ASP A 145 25.10 -17.10 -21.73
CA ASP A 145 26.47 -17.29 -21.24
C ASP A 145 27.13 -16.02 -20.69
N ASP A 146 26.36 -14.93 -20.57
CA ASP A 146 26.89 -13.68 -20.05
C ASP A 146 27.36 -13.83 -18.58
N PRO A 147 28.53 -13.28 -18.20
CA PRO A 147 29.02 -13.30 -16.83
C PRO A 147 28.05 -12.69 -15.81
N GLU A 148 27.27 -11.67 -16.18
CA GLU A 148 26.28 -11.04 -15.31
C GLU A 148 25.11 -11.97 -15.00
N VAL A 149 24.65 -12.73 -16.01
CA VAL A 149 23.58 -13.73 -15.86
C VAL A 149 24.04 -14.85 -14.93
N SER A 150 25.28 -15.32 -15.11
CA SER A 150 25.87 -16.37 -14.28
C SER A 150 26.11 -15.88 -12.85
N GLY A 151 26.56 -14.63 -12.69
CA GLY A 151 26.73 -13.96 -11.40
C GLY A 151 25.43 -13.91 -10.61
N GLN A 152 24.34 -13.38 -11.20
CA GLN A 152 23.03 -13.31 -10.54
C GLN A 152 22.46 -14.70 -10.20
N LEU A 153 22.67 -15.69 -11.07
CA LEU A 153 22.23 -17.06 -10.79
C LEU A 153 22.97 -17.63 -9.59
N ASN A 154 24.29 -17.46 -9.52
CA ASN A 154 25.10 -17.92 -8.41
C ASN A 154 24.71 -17.23 -7.10
N GLU A 155 24.48 -15.91 -7.11
CA GLU A 155 23.96 -15.19 -5.93
C GLU A 155 22.64 -15.76 -5.42
N ILE A 156 21.73 -16.13 -6.33
CA ILE A 156 20.45 -16.76 -5.98
C ILE A 156 20.68 -18.15 -5.38
N LEU A 157 21.56 -18.96 -5.98
CA LEU A 157 21.85 -20.32 -5.51
C LEU A 157 22.54 -20.30 -4.15
N ASP A 158 23.50 -19.40 -3.94
CA ASP A 158 24.18 -19.19 -2.66
C ASP A 158 23.20 -18.71 -1.58
N ALA A 159 22.26 -17.84 -1.92
CA ALA A 159 21.21 -17.44 -0.98
C ALA A 159 20.28 -18.60 -0.61
N ILE A 160 19.99 -19.50 -1.56
CA ILE A 160 19.14 -20.69 -1.31
C ILE A 160 19.88 -21.72 -0.46
N SER A 161 21.17 -21.98 -0.72
CA SER A 161 21.96 -22.93 0.07
C SER A 161 22.09 -22.49 1.53
N LEU A 162 22.36 -21.19 1.76
CA LEU A 162 22.36 -20.61 3.11
C LEU A 162 20.99 -20.72 3.80
N GLU A 163 19.90 -20.54 3.05
CA GLU A 163 18.54 -20.72 3.58
C GLU A 163 18.21 -22.19 3.92
N GLU A 164 18.75 -23.15 3.17
CA GLU A 164 18.60 -24.59 3.42
C GLU A 164 19.43 -25.05 4.63
N GLU A 165 20.66 -24.53 4.78
CA GLU A 165 21.53 -24.79 5.94
C GLU A 165 20.92 -24.28 7.24
N ASP A 166 20.39 -23.05 7.22
CA ASP A 166 19.77 -22.49 8.42
C ASP A 166 18.33 -23.00 8.67
N GLY A 167 17.72 -23.69 7.69
CA GLY A 167 16.33 -24.16 7.72
C GLY A 167 15.26 -23.05 7.65
N GLU A 168 14.00 -23.45 7.39
CA GLU A 168 12.90 -22.49 7.33
C GLU A 168 12.67 -21.81 8.70
N PRO A 169 12.61 -20.47 8.74
CA PRO A 169 12.44 -19.75 9.99
C PRO A 169 11.09 -20.10 10.62
N SER A 170 11.06 -20.44 11.90
CA SER A 170 9.82 -20.70 12.63
C SER A 170 9.00 -19.41 12.84
N TRP A 171 7.70 -19.53 13.13
CA TRP A 171 6.91 -18.35 13.54
C TRP A 171 7.35 -17.82 14.92
N GLY A 172 7.86 -18.68 15.80
CA GLY A 172 8.42 -18.27 17.09
C GLY A 172 9.64 -17.35 16.96
N GLU A 173 10.48 -17.56 15.94
CA GLU A 173 11.62 -16.67 15.64
C GLU A 173 11.22 -15.26 15.23
N VAL A 174 10.04 -15.08 14.64
CA VAL A 174 9.53 -13.75 14.24
C VAL A 174 9.24 -12.92 15.48
N PHE A 175 8.65 -13.54 16.50
CA PHE A 175 8.21 -12.88 17.73
C PHE A 175 9.21 -13.00 18.88
N SER A 176 10.46 -13.39 18.59
CA SER A 176 11.52 -13.52 19.58
C SER A 176 12.58 -12.42 19.44
N ASN A 177 13.02 -11.89 20.58
CA ASN A 177 14.21 -11.04 20.66
C ASN A 177 15.49 -11.83 20.96
N ALA A 178 15.39 -13.14 21.24
CA ALA A 178 16.54 -14.00 21.54
C ALA A 178 17.38 -14.36 20.28
N THR A 179 17.05 -13.78 19.13
CA THR A 179 17.79 -13.92 17.87
C THR A 179 18.88 -12.86 17.74
N LYS A 180 19.99 -13.16 17.04
CA LYS A 180 21.08 -12.21 16.76
C LYS A 180 20.60 -10.86 16.19
N SER A 181 19.55 -10.88 15.39
CA SER A 181 18.95 -9.70 14.74
C SER A 181 17.85 -9.00 15.54
N ARG A 182 17.55 -9.45 16.78
CA ARG A 182 16.44 -8.94 17.62
C ARG A 182 15.14 -8.81 16.80
N ASN A 183 14.68 -9.94 16.25
CA ASN A 183 13.62 -9.96 15.24
C ASN A 183 12.35 -9.24 15.67
N LEU A 184 11.86 -9.49 16.89
CA LEU A 184 10.63 -8.83 17.37
C LEU A 184 10.74 -7.29 17.32
N GLN A 185 11.86 -6.71 17.77
CA GLN A 185 12.05 -5.26 17.70
C GLN A 185 12.02 -4.75 16.26
N ARG A 186 12.67 -5.44 15.33
CA ARG A 186 12.69 -5.05 13.91
C ARG A 186 11.34 -5.24 13.22
N VAL A 187 10.60 -6.28 13.59
CA VAL A 187 9.22 -6.52 13.12
C VAL A 187 8.33 -5.36 13.58
N CYS A 188 8.38 -4.97 14.86
CA CYS A 188 7.63 -3.83 15.38
C CYS A 188 8.01 -2.52 14.68
N LEU A 189 9.30 -2.28 14.44
CA LEU A 189 9.76 -1.12 13.65
C LEU A 189 9.23 -1.15 12.21
N GLY A 190 9.18 -2.33 11.58
CA GLY A 190 8.62 -2.51 10.24
C GLY A 190 7.09 -2.41 10.19
N MET A 191 6.37 -2.68 11.28
CA MET A 191 4.93 -2.43 11.40
C MET A 191 4.60 -0.94 11.51
N GLY A 192 5.49 -0.15 12.11
CA GLY A 192 5.28 1.29 12.36
C GLY A 192 4.82 2.08 11.12
N PRO A 193 5.56 2.06 9.99
CA PRO A 193 5.15 2.80 8.79
C PRO A 193 3.84 2.28 8.18
N TYR A 194 3.59 0.96 8.20
CA TYR A 194 2.29 0.38 7.80
C TYR A 194 1.13 0.91 8.63
N MET A 195 1.32 1.03 9.94
CA MET A 195 0.32 1.61 10.84
C MET A 195 0.16 3.12 10.58
N MET A 196 1.24 3.88 10.46
CA MET A 196 1.20 5.32 10.16
C MET A 196 0.43 5.62 8.87
N ASN A 197 0.54 4.75 7.87
CA ASN A 197 -0.23 4.86 6.63
C ASN A 197 -1.74 4.94 6.92
N GLN A 198 -2.25 4.09 7.80
CA GLN A 198 -3.67 3.96 8.09
C GLN A 198 -4.14 4.93 9.17
N TRP A 199 -3.37 5.04 10.25
CA TRP A 199 -3.63 5.94 11.37
C TRP A 199 -3.41 7.42 11.04
N SER A 200 -2.99 7.75 9.82
CA SER A 200 -3.07 9.10 9.27
C SER A 200 -4.51 9.61 9.10
N GLY A 201 -5.50 8.71 9.06
CA GLY A 201 -6.89 9.03 8.78
C GLY A 201 -7.28 8.96 7.30
N ILE A 202 -6.39 8.51 6.41
CA ILE A 202 -6.64 8.49 4.96
C ILE A 202 -7.93 7.77 4.58
N ASN A 203 -8.22 6.63 5.20
CA ASN A 203 -9.41 5.84 4.88
C ASN A 203 -10.70 6.41 5.49
N ALA A 204 -10.60 7.29 6.50
CA ALA A 204 -11.77 8.06 6.91
C ALA A 204 -12.25 8.98 5.78
N LEU A 205 -11.31 9.60 5.05
CA LEU A 205 -11.66 10.38 3.86
C LEU A 205 -12.00 9.48 2.68
N CYS A 206 -11.15 8.53 2.28
CA CYS A 206 -11.38 7.75 1.06
C CYS A 206 -12.73 7.01 1.03
N TYR A 207 -13.24 6.55 2.18
CA TYR A 207 -14.54 5.87 2.24
C TYR A 207 -15.72 6.82 2.41
N TYR A 208 -15.54 7.94 3.14
CA TYR A 208 -16.64 8.79 3.56
C TYR A 208 -16.59 10.21 2.98
N LEU A 209 -15.71 10.52 2.03
CA LEU A 209 -15.53 11.89 1.51
C LEU A 209 -16.84 12.51 0.98
N ALA A 210 -17.55 11.78 0.12
CA ALA A 210 -18.84 12.23 -0.41
C ALA A 210 -19.90 12.35 0.69
N TYR A 211 -19.90 11.44 1.67
CA TYR A 211 -20.79 11.49 2.84
C TYR A 211 -20.51 12.72 3.71
N ILE A 212 -19.23 13.03 3.95
CA ILE A 212 -18.80 14.21 4.70
C ILE A 212 -19.26 15.49 4.00
N PHE A 213 -19.09 15.57 2.68
CA PHE A 213 -19.56 16.72 1.89
C PHE A 213 -21.08 16.89 1.93
N GLN A 214 -21.82 15.78 1.92
CA GLN A 214 -23.28 15.83 1.96
C GLN A 214 -23.82 16.18 3.35
N GLU A 215 -23.44 15.41 4.38
CA GLU A 215 -24.07 15.50 5.70
C GLU A 215 -23.46 16.56 6.62
N TYR A 216 -22.19 16.92 6.41
CA TYR A 216 -21.48 17.85 7.29
C TYR A 216 -21.22 19.22 6.66
N LEU A 217 -21.23 19.31 5.33
CA LEU A 217 -21.06 20.57 4.59
C LEU A 217 -22.33 21.01 3.85
N ASP A 218 -23.44 20.28 3.99
CA ASP A 218 -24.75 20.60 3.42
C ASP A 218 -24.75 20.74 1.88
N TYR A 219 -23.83 20.06 1.19
CA TYR A 219 -23.82 20.01 -0.27
C TYR A 219 -24.82 18.98 -0.81
N SER A 220 -25.43 19.29 -1.96
CA SER A 220 -26.28 18.32 -2.67
C SER A 220 -25.52 17.04 -3.01
N GLN A 221 -26.21 15.89 -3.03
CA GLN A 221 -25.62 14.59 -3.35
C GLN A 221 -24.82 14.60 -4.67
N ASN A 222 -25.35 15.27 -5.70
CA ASN A 222 -24.67 15.42 -6.99
C ASN A 222 -23.34 16.17 -6.84
N LEU A 223 -23.35 17.32 -6.16
CA LEU A 223 -22.13 18.11 -5.94
C LEU A 223 -21.12 17.36 -5.08
N SER A 224 -21.56 16.67 -4.02
CA SER A 224 -20.69 15.88 -3.14
C SER A 224 -19.96 14.76 -3.87
N LEU A 225 -20.65 14.03 -4.76
CA LEU A 225 -20.03 12.97 -5.56
C LEU A 225 -19.10 13.52 -6.65
N ILE A 226 -19.43 14.67 -7.25
CA ILE A 226 -18.53 15.37 -8.18
C ILE A 226 -17.27 15.81 -7.46
N LEU A 227 -17.40 16.51 -6.32
CA LEU A 227 -16.26 16.99 -5.54
C LEU A 227 -15.38 15.83 -5.08
N ALA A 228 -15.95 14.74 -4.57
CA ALA A 228 -15.17 13.57 -4.19
C ALA A 228 -14.43 12.96 -5.38
N SER A 229 -15.07 12.88 -6.56
CA SER A 229 -14.44 12.33 -7.77
C SER A 229 -13.32 13.22 -8.31
N VAL A 230 -13.50 14.55 -8.24
CA VAL A 230 -12.43 15.51 -8.57
C VAL A 230 -11.29 15.40 -7.55
N ALA A 231 -11.58 15.25 -6.26
CA ALA A 231 -10.58 15.04 -5.22
C ALA A 231 -9.72 13.81 -5.49
N PHE A 232 -10.35 12.68 -5.83
CA PHE A 232 -9.61 11.45 -6.13
C PHE A 232 -8.87 11.53 -7.48
N THR A 233 -9.37 12.30 -8.43
CA THR A 233 -8.63 12.58 -9.69
C THR A 233 -7.39 13.42 -9.41
N GLN A 234 -7.51 14.48 -8.59
CA GLN A 234 -6.36 15.26 -8.13
C GLN A 234 -5.36 14.37 -7.38
N TYR A 235 -5.85 13.57 -6.44
CA TYR A 235 -5.05 12.61 -5.69
C TYR A 235 -4.28 11.65 -6.62
N ALA A 236 -4.91 11.18 -7.71
CA ALA A 236 -4.25 10.36 -8.71
C ALA A 236 -3.14 11.14 -9.44
N VAL A 237 -3.37 12.39 -9.81
CA VAL A 237 -2.36 13.25 -10.47
C VAL A 237 -1.18 13.53 -9.53
N PHE A 238 -1.44 13.89 -8.28
CA PHE A 238 -0.43 14.20 -7.27
C PHE A 238 0.28 12.98 -6.68
N SER A 239 -0.14 11.77 -7.06
CA SER A 239 0.56 10.53 -6.69
C SER A 239 1.83 10.25 -7.51
N TRP A 240 1.99 10.90 -8.66
CA TRP A 240 3.16 10.74 -9.54
C TRP A 240 4.40 11.55 -9.13
N PRO A 241 4.30 12.83 -8.71
CA PRO A 241 5.45 13.64 -8.31
C PRO A 241 6.48 12.98 -7.37
N PRO A 242 6.09 12.19 -6.35
CA PRO A 242 7.05 11.48 -5.49
C PRO A 242 8.11 10.69 -6.25
N TYR A 243 7.77 10.16 -7.42
CA TYR A 243 8.69 9.44 -8.30
C TYR A 243 9.98 10.23 -8.57
N PHE A 244 9.91 11.55 -8.70
CA PHE A 244 11.06 12.38 -9.09
C PHE A 244 11.96 12.81 -7.93
N TYR A 245 11.45 12.84 -6.69
CA TYR A 245 12.15 13.47 -5.57
C TYR A 245 12.29 12.59 -4.33
N ILE A 246 11.54 11.51 -4.19
CA ILE A 246 11.46 10.76 -2.93
C ILE A 246 12.81 10.16 -2.51
N ASP A 247 13.65 9.78 -3.48
CA ASP A 247 14.99 9.26 -3.23
C ASP A 247 16.01 10.37 -2.95
N ARG A 248 15.72 11.63 -3.34
CA ARG A 248 16.57 12.80 -3.06
C ARG A 248 16.30 13.41 -1.69
N ILE A 249 15.03 13.52 -1.30
CA ILE A 249 14.61 14.04 0.01
C ILE A 249 14.90 13.03 1.13
N GLY A 250 14.90 11.74 0.78
CA GLY A 250 15.05 10.66 1.74
C GLY A 250 13.73 10.30 2.43
N ARG A 251 13.64 9.04 2.88
CA ARG A 251 12.40 8.44 3.41
C ARG A 251 11.91 9.13 4.69
N ARG A 252 12.82 9.47 5.60
CA ARG A 252 12.53 10.09 6.91
C ARG A 252 11.87 11.47 6.75
N TRP A 253 12.54 12.36 6.02
CA TRP A 253 12.03 13.70 5.73
C TRP A 253 10.73 13.66 4.93
N SER A 254 10.61 12.74 3.96
CA SER A 254 9.38 12.58 3.18
C SER A 254 8.17 12.28 4.08
N ILE A 255 8.27 11.35 5.04
CA ILE A 255 7.16 11.10 5.96
C ILE A 255 6.94 12.29 6.90
N MET A 256 7.98 12.92 7.45
CA MET A 256 7.81 14.04 8.38
C MET A 256 7.14 15.26 7.73
N LEU A 257 7.55 15.63 6.52
CA LEU A 257 6.94 16.73 5.75
C LEU A 257 5.49 16.40 5.35
N SER A 258 5.26 15.18 4.87
CA SER A 258 3.91 14.68 4.55
C SER A 258 3.00 14.70 5.78
N SER A 259 3.50 14.23 6.93
CA SER A 259 2.75 14.21 8.19
C SER A 259 2.45 15.61 8.72
N ALA A 260 3.38 16.56 8.58
CA ALA A 260 3.14 17.96 8.93
C ALA A 260 2.05 18.59 8.06
N GLY A 261 2.10 18.39 6.74
CA GLY A 261 1.06 18.84 5.82
C GLY A 261 -0.30 18.23 6.16
N CYS A 262 -0.35 16.92 6.38
CA CYS A 262 -1.56 16.21 6.78
C CYS A 262 -2.13 16.73 8.11
N ALA A 263 -1.28 16.98 9.11
CA ALA A 263 -1.70 17.48 10.41
C ALA A 263 -2.33 18.88 10.31
N VAL A 264 -1.68 19.79 9.56
CA VAL A 264 -2.20 21.15 9.32
C VAL A 264 -3.52 21.10 8.57
N CYS A 265 -3.62 20.29 7.51
CA CYS A 265 -4.86 20.17 6.74
C CYS A 265 -6.01 19.63 7.61
N MET A 266 -5.77 18.58 8.39
CA MET A 266 -6.79 18.00 9.29
C MET A 266 -7.20 18.97 10.41
N ALA A 267 -6.27 19.75 10.95
CA ALA A 267 -6.58 20.77 11.95
C ALA A 267 -7.48 21.88 11.38
N ILE A 268 -7.20 22.34 10.16
CA ILE A 268 -8.02 23.35 9.48
C ILE A 268 -9.39 22.78 9.14
N VAL A 269 -9.46 21.55 8.62
CA VAL A 269 -10.73 20.84 8.37
C VAL A 269 -11.56 20.76 9.65
N ALA A 270 -10.96 20.35 10.77
CA ALA A 270 -11.64 20.27 12.06
C ALA A 270 -12.19 21.63 12.53
N GLY A 271 -11.40 22.70 12.39
CA GLY A 271 -11.81 24.07 12.73
C GLY A 271 -12.93 24.60 11.83
N CYS A 272 -12.84 24.35 10.51
CA CYS A 272 -13.86 24.74 9.55
C CYS A 272 -15.19 24.02 9.77
N LEU A 273 -15.16 22.73 10.10
CA LEU A 273 -16.37 21.94 10.38
C LEU A 273 -17.02 22.29 11.73
N ALA A 274 -16.28 22.91 12.66
CA ALA A 274 -16.83 23.39 13.93
C ALA A 274 -17.72 24.63 13.77
N VAL A 275 -17.49 25.45 12.71
CA VAL A 275 -18.27 26.66 12.44
C VAL A 275 -18.78 26.60 10.99
N ARG A 276 -20.06 26.22 10.82
CA ARG A 276 -20.65 25.99 9.49
C ARG A 276 -21.00 27.30 8.78
N THR A 277 -20.05 27.82 8.01
CA THR A 277 -20.27 28.90 7.04
C THR A 277 -19.88 28.44 5.65
N TYR A 278 -20.41 29.11 4.61
CA TYR A 278 -20.04 28.78 3.22
C TYR A 278 -18.52 28.87 2.98
N ALA A 279 -17.87 29.90 3.52
CA ALA A 279 -16.42 30.07 3.41
C ALA A 279 -15.65 28.92 4.09
N ASN A 280 -16.10 28.50 5.28
CA ASN A 280 -15.49 27.38 6.00
C ASN A 280 -15.74 26.05 5.29
N ALA A 281 -16.91 25.83 4.70
CA ALA A 281 -17.19 24.64 3.93
C ALA A 281 -16.30 24.54 2.68
N ALA A 282 -16.12 25.64 1.94
CA ALA A 282 -15.20 25.70 0.81
C ALA A 282 -13.73 25.45 1.24
N ALA A 283 -13.31 26.04 2.36
CA ALA A 283 -11.99 25.79 2.93
C ALA A 283 -11.82 24.32 3.34
N ALA A 284 -12.79 23.71 4.00
CA ALA A 284 -12.74 22.30 4.40
C ALA A 284 -12.56 21.38 3.19
N VAL A 285 -13.27 21.62 2.09
CA VAL A 285 -13.08 20.87 0.82
C VAL A 285 -11.65 21.04 0.31
N ALA A 286 -11.16 22.27 0.19
CA ALA A 286 -9.82 22.54 -0.32
C ALA A 286 -8.72 21.88 0.53
N PHE A 287 -8.84 21.91 1.86
CA PHE A 287 -7.88 21.28 2.75
C PHE A 287 -8.01 19.76 2.82
N MET A 288 -9.19 19.17 2.57
CA MET A 288 -9.30 17.72 2.37
C MET A 288 -8.59 17.28 1.08
N PHE A 289 -8.65 18.07 0.02
CA PHE A 289 -7.93 17.81 -1.22
C PHE A 289 -6.41 17.90 -1.00
N LEU A 290 -5.94 18.98 -0.38
CA LEU A 290 -4.52 19.14 -0.04
C LEU A 290 -4.02 18.05 0.91
N TYR A 291 -4.85 17.58 1.84
CA TYR A 291 -4.50 16.44 2.68
C TYR A 291 -4.18 15.19 1.85
N LEU A 292 -5.00 14.88 0.83
CA LEU A 292 -4.76 13.74 -0.05
C LEU A 292 -3.41 13.88 -0.78
N ASP A 293 -3.10 15.08 -1.26
CA ASP A 293 -1.82 15.37 -1.94
C ASP A 293 -0.63 15.22 -0.99
N PHE A 294 -0.70 15.80 0.21
CA PHE A 294 0.34 15.64 1.21
C PHE A 294 0.51 14.17 1.62
N PHE A 295 -0.58 13.42 1.75
CA PHE A 295 -0.52 12.00 2.10
C PHE A 295 0.23 11.17 1.03
N THR A 296 -0.09 11.35 -0.25
CA THR A 296 0.63 10.63 -1.31
C THR A 296 2.05 11.14 -1.52
N SER A 297 2.36 12.36 -1.11
CA SER A 297 3.69 12.95 -1.26
C SER A 297 4.78 12.23 -0.48
N GLY A 298 4.42 11.50 0.58
CA GLY A 298 5.37 10.86 1.50
C GLY A 298 4.84 9.62 2.22
N ILE A 299 3.80 9.76 3.07
CA ILE A 299 3.30 8.65 3.90
C ILE A 299 2.95 7.42 3.04
N LEU A 300 2.24 7.59 1.92
CA LEU A 300 1.85 6.45 1.09
C LEU A 300 3.04 5.63 0.55
N PRO A 301 3.91 6.18 -0.33
CA PRO A 301 4.97 5.39 -0.93
C PRO A 301 6.01 4.92 0.08
N VAL A 302 6.37 5.75 1.06
CA VAL A 302 7.41 5.39 2.04
C VAL A 302 6.96 4.28 2.96
N SER A 303 5.69 4.28 3.41
CA SER A 303 5.21 3.24 4.32
C SER A 303 5.36 1.84 3.74
N TRP A 304 5.11 1.65 2.45
CA TRP A 304 5.23 0.34 1.81
C TRP A 304 6.68 -0.03 1.50
N SER A 305 7.48 0.91 0.98
CA SER A 305 8.87 0.64 0.64
C SER A 305 9.71 0.38 1.89
N TYR A 306 9.63 1.28 2.86
CA TYR A 306 10.48 1.27 4.05
C TYR A 306 10.14 0.11 4.99
N SER A 307 8.85 -0.19 5.16
CA SER A 307 8.44 -1.34 5.97
C SER A 307 8.96 -2.67 5.44
N ALA A 308 9.18 -2.82 4.13
CA ALA A 308 9.78 -4.03 3.55
C ALA A 308 11.31 -4.08 3.75
N GLU A 309 11.98 -2.93 3.69
CA GLU A 309 13.44 -2.80 3.81
C GLU A 309 13.96 -3.11 5.22
N ILE A 310 13.24 -2.70 6.28
CA ILE A 310 13.68 -2.85 7.68
C ILE A 310 13.61 -4.31 8.16
N GLN A 311 12.76 -5.14 7.54
CA GLN A 311 12.49 -6.48 8.03
C GLN A 311 13.75 -7.34 8.09
N PRO A 312 13.93 -8.14 9.16
CA PRO A 312 15.09 -9.01 9.27
C PRO A 312 15.11 -10.00 8.10
N LEU A 313 16.26 -10.11 7.43
CA LEU A 313 16.43 -10.94 6.23
C LEU A 313 15.90 -12.38 6.43
N ARG A 314 16.32 -13.03 7.53
CA ARG A 314 15.94 -14.40 7.87
C ARG A 314 14.43 -14.62 7.93
N VAL A 315 13.70 -13.71 8.59
CA VAL A 315 12.24 -13.83 8.78
C VAL A 315 11.44 -12.93 7.83
N ARG A 316 12.08 -12.36 6.79
CA ARG A 316 11.54 -11.24 6.01
C ARG A 316 10.14 -11.48 5.48
N ASN A 317 9.88 -12.66 4.91
CA ASN A 317 8.57 -12.99 4.35
C ASN A 317 7.46 -13.02 5.43
N LYS A 318 7.73 -13.68 6.57
CA LYS A 318 6.78 -13.76 7.69
C LYS A 318 6.59 -12.41 8.37
N ALA A 319 7.67 -11.68 8.57
CA ALA A 319 7.66 -10.36 9.17
C ALA A 319 6.93 -9.32 8.31
N THR A 320 7.12 -9.37 6.98
CA THR A 320 6.35 -8.55 6.03
C THR A 320 4.87 -8.90 6.08
N ALA A 321 4.51 -10.18 6.18
CA ALA A 321 3.11 -10.59 6.33
C ALA A 321 2.47 -10.02 7.61
N VAL A 322 3.20 -10.00 8.74
CA VAL A 322 2.75 -9.35 9.99
C VAL A 322 2.55 -7.84 9.80
N GLY A 323 3.46 -7.18 9.08
CA GLY A 323 3.33 -5.75 8.76
C GLY A 323 2.11 -5.45 7.88
N VAL A 324 1.91 -6.21 6.82
CA VAL A 324 0.72 -6.09 5.94
C VAL A 324 -0.56 -6.39 6.72
N PHE A 325 -0.55 -7.38 7.62
CA PHE A 325 -1.67 -7.62 8.52
C PHE A 325 -1.96 -6.41 9.42
N SER A 326 -0.93 -5.78 10.01
CA SER A 326 -1.13 -4.57 10.83
C SER A 326 -1.69 -3.39 10.04
N HIS A 327 -1.34 -3.28 8.76
CA HIS A 327 -1.92 -2.30 7.85
C HIS A 327 -3.42 -2.56 7.68
N TRP A 328 -3.82 -3.75 7.22
CA TRP A 328 -5.23 -4.06 6.99
C TRP A 328 -6.09 -4.05 8.26
N LEU A 329 -5.53 -4.47 9.40
CA LEU A 329 -6.21 -4.37 10.69
C LEU A 329 -6.42 -2.91 11.10
N SER A 330 -5.41 -2.06 10.92
CA SER A 330 -5.54 -0.62 11.19
C SER A 330 -6.58 0.03 10.26
N ASN A 331 -6.60 -0.35 8.98
CA ASN A 331 -7.62 0.08 8.02
C ASN A 331 -9.04 -0.25 8.53
N PHE A 332 -9.26 -1.52 8.90
CA PHE A 332 -10.55 -1.97 9.44
C PHE A 332 -10.98 -1.13 10.64
N VAL A 333 -10.08 -0.87 11.59
CA VAL A 333 -10.38 -0.04 12.77
C VAL A 333 -10.77 1.38 12.36
N VAL A 334 -9.98 2.03 11.50
CA VAL A 334 -10.26 3.40 11.04
C VAL A 334 -11.64 3.45 10.39
N VAL A 335 -11.92 2.59 9.41
CA VAL A 335 -13.19 2.59 8.65
C VAL A 335 -14.40 2.32 9.53
N MET A 336 -14.28 1.43 10.52
CA MET A 336 -15.38 1.10 11.44
C MET A 336 -15.65 2.22 12.47
N VAL A 337 -14.59 2.91 12.92
CA VAL A 337 -14.71 4.00 13.91
C VAL A 337 -15.15 5.31 13.26
N THR A 338 -14.85 5.56 11.98
CA THR A 338 -15.22 6.80 11.29
C THR A 338 -16.69 7.20 11.40
N PRO A 339 -17.68 6.36 11.04
CA PRO A 339 -19.08 6.75 11.13
C PRO A 339 -19.47 7.07 12.58
N VAL A 340 -19.04 6.24 13.54
CA VAL A 340 -19.30 6.47 14.98
C VAL A 340 -18.69 7.80 15.46
N GLY A 341 -17.46 8.10 15.03
CA GLY A 341 -16.78 9.35 15.37
C GLY A 341 -17.45 10.58 14.77
N LEU A 342 -17.83 10.50 13.49
CA LEU A 342 -18.54 11.57 12.80
C LEU A 342 -19.94 11.81 13.42
N ASP A 343 -20.66 10.76 13.81
CA ASP A 343 -22.00 10.88 14.42
C ASP A 343 -21.93 11.42 15.86
N SER A 344 -20.90 11.06 16.63
CA SER A 344 -20.79 11.43 18.05
C SER A 344 -20.15 12.80 18.29
N ILE A 345 -19.08 13.14 17.56
CA ILE A 345 -18.30 14.36 17.78
C ILE A 345 -18.19 15.25 16.54
N GLY A 346 -18.86 14.90 15.44
CA GLY A 346 -18.95 15.74 14.24
C GLY A 346 -17.59 16.14 13.67
N GLY A 347 -17.44 17.43 13.36
CA GLY A 347 -16.20 18.00 12.85
C GLY A 347 -14.98 17.82 13.78
N HIS A 348 -15.21 17.67 15.09
CA HIS A 348 -14.11 17.46 16.04
C HIS A 348 -13.40 16.11 15.84
N TYR A 349 -14.01 15.18 15.13
CA TYR A 349 -13.37 13.92 14.73
C TYR A 349 -12.03 14.13 14.01
N PHE A 350 -11.91 15.20 13.21
CA PHE A 350 -10.69 15.48 12.46
C PHE A 350 -9.54 16.01 13.34
N TRP A 351 -9.81 16.51 14.55
CA TRP A 351 -8.75 16.84 15.52
C TRP A 351 -7.96 15.61 15.94
N ILE A 352 -8.59 14.45 16.03
CA ILE A 352 -7.93 13.18 16.36
C ILE A 352 -6.85 12.89 15.32
N TRP A 353 -7.20 12.96 14.03
CA TRP A 353 -6.27 12.72 12.93
C TRP A 353 -5.18 13.79 12.83
N ALA A 354 -5.51 15.05 13.10
CA ALA A 354 -4.54 16.13 13.14
C ALA A 354 -3.47 15.88 14.20
N VAL A 355 -3.88 15.53 15.42
CA VAL A 355 -2.96 15.23 16.53
C VAL A 355 -2.13 13.98 16.23
N ILE A 356 -2.74 12.90 15.73
CA ILE A 356 -2.01 11.68 15.39
C ILE A 356 -0.96 11.94 14.31
N CYS A 357 -1.31 12.67 13.24
CA CYS A 357 -0.36 13.05 12.20
C CYS A 357 0.78 13.93 12.76
N ALA A 358 0.46 14.87 13.65
CA ALA A 358 1.48 15.69 14.30
C ALA A 358 2.43 14.86 15.18
N LEU A 359 1.91 13.83 15.87
CA LEU A 359 2.70 12.92 16.71
C LEU A 359 3.63 12.00 15.90
N PHE A 360 3.35 11.75 14.61
CA PHE A 360 4.27 11.00 13.76
C PHE A 360 5.62 11.71 13.62
N ILE A 361 5.65 13.04 13.64
CA ILE A 361 6.86 13.84 13.47
C ILE A 361 7.89 13.57 14.59
N PRO A 362 7.58 13.79 15.89
CA PRO A 362 8.53 13.47 16.96
C PRO A 362 8.82 11.97 17.03
N LEU A 363 7.83 11.12 16.75
CA LEU A 363 8.04 9.66 16.74
C LEU A 363 9.12 9.26 15.73
N ILE A 364 9.06 9.76 14.50
CA ILE A 364 10.05 9.50 13.45
C ILE A 364 11.37 10.22 13.74
N TYR A 365 11.32 11.39 14.37
CA TYR A 365 12.52 12.12 14.74
C TYR A 365 13.35 11.35 15.79
N PHE A 366 12.71 10.80 16.83
CA PHE A 366 13.41 10.12 17.92
C PHE A 366 13.68 8.63 17.68
N VAL A 367 12.83 7.94 16.91
CA VAL A 367 13.05 6.52 16.57
C VAL A 367 14.15 6.42 15.52
N ARG A 368 15.40 6.30 15.99
CA ARG A 368 16.57 6.07 15.14
C ARG A 368 16.59 4.61 14.68
N THR A 369 16.52 4.35 13.39
CA THR A 369 16.62 2.96 12.90
C THR A 369 18.03 2.40 13.05
N PRO A 370 18.18 1.11 13.43
CA PRO A 370 19.49 0.50 13.69
C PRO A 370 20.49 0.49 12.52
N SER A 371 20.07 0.84 11.29
CA SER A 371 20.99 0.99 10.16
C SER A 371 22.05 2.09 10.36
N SER A 372 21.85 3.00 11.32
CA SER A 372 22.81 4.06 11.64
C SER A 372 23.81 3.69 12.75
N SER A 373 23.73 2.50 13.35
CA SER A 373 24.52 2.13 14.53
C SER A 373 25.52 0.99 14.32
N SER A 374 25.68 0.51 13.09
CA SER A 374 26.69 -0.50 12.76
C SER A 374 27.30 -0.15 11.41
N PRO A 375 28.62 0.06 11.30
CA PRO A 375 29.25 0.06 10.00
C PRO A 375 29.01 -1.34 9.40
N PRO A 376 28.37 -1.47 8.22
CA PRO A 376 28.24 -2.77 7.59
C PRO A 376 29.63 -3.26 7.15
N PRO A 377 29.86 -4.57 7.06
CA PRO A 377 31.11 -5.12 6.56
C PRO A 377 31.40 -4.57 5.15
N PRO A 378 32.67 -4.29 4.80
CA PRO A 378 33.06 -3.48 3.64
C PRO A 378 32.87 -4.15 2.26
N THR A 379 32.04 -5.18 2.14
CA THR A 379 31.95 -6.02 0.92
C THR A 379 30.55 -6.11 0.30
N HIS A 380 29.54 -5.39 0.80
CA HIS A 380 28.20 -5.44 0.20
C HIS A 380 28.02 -4.34 -0.86
N PRO A 381 27.71 -4.66 -2.14
CA PRO A 381 27.57 -3.68 -3.24
C PRO A 381 26.33 -2.78 -3.16
N LEU A 382 25.62 -2.75 -2.02
CA LEU A 382 24.46 -1.90 -1.76
C LEU A 382 24.83 -0.63 -0.96
N TYR A 383 26.12 -0.27 -0.91
CA TYR A 383 26.58 0.94 -0.26
C TYR A 383 26.14 2.18 -1.07
N ASN A 384 24.98 2.74 -0.73
CA ASN A 384 24.58 4.08 -1.17
C ASN A 384 24.77 5.04 0.02
N PRO A 385 25.71 6.01 -0.05
CA PRO A 385 26.09 6.89 1.07
C PRO A 385 25.04 7.96 1.44
N LEU A 386 23.78 7.79 1.05
CA LEU A 386 22.69 8.74 1.31
C LEU A 386 22.14 8.72 2.74
N TRP A 387 22.66 7.87 3.63
CA TRP A 387 22.10 7.67 4.98
C TRP A 387 22.83 8.42 6.11
N THR A 388 23.87 9.20 5.80
CA THR A 388 24.67 9.94 6.80
C THR A 388 24.54 11.45 6.75
N HIS A 389 23.79 12.02 5.80
CA HIS A 389 23.55 13.46 5.76
C HIS A 389 22.09 13.80 6.06
N ILE A 390 21.87 14.03 7.37
CA ILE A 390 20.79 14.82 8.01
C ILE A 390 19.44 14.12 8.21
#